data_AF-A0A0J7IVW4-F1
#
_entry.id   AF-A0A0J7IVW4-F1
#
_cell.length_a   1.000
_cell.length_b   1.000
_cell.length_c   1.000
_cell.angle_alpha   90.00
_cell.angle_beta   90.00
_cell.angle_gamma   90.00
#
_symmetry.space_group_name_H-M   'P 1'
#
loop_
_entity.id
_entity.type
_entity.pdbx_description
1 polymer ?
#
loop_
_entity_poly.entity_id
_entity_poly.type
_entity_poly.pdbx_seq_one_letter_code
_entity_poly.pdbx_strand_id
1 'polypeptide(L)'
;MNKFDFNQIGGFPLSTNILDGIQTAYSLFNALGEIAGNFAIISGCNVNGSTVSDGTVYINGEILEFRGGLLGANVIILQEPESRVFESGENKVILQKRYVTFGSSVTSYPWADFKRVFPTIQIQSFKDNFEARLAALENKPSPIPIGMIAIWNKPSTVAIPTGWQECTDLRGRVPVGWDPSDNIDFGVIGKADGEKRVILTQPQLPNARLKTFRNVTVDGWGSNYGPYPAVRVGSGGYENYFITGTWQEPDVYQTSPLGNGESHNNLQPYRVIRFIEYIG
;
A
#
# COMPACT_ATOMS: atom_id res chain seq x y z
N MET A 1 -21.60 -53.59 3.43
CA MET A 1 -21.53 -54.17 2.07
C MET A 1 -22.09 -55.58 2.13
N ASN A 2 -22.96 -55.94 1.18
CA ASN A 2 -23.61 -57.26 1.18
C ASN A 2 -22.58 -58.33 0.80
N LYS A 3 -22.57 -59.45 1.53
CA LYS A 3 -21.72 -60.60 1.24
C LYS A 3 -22.61 -61.71 0.68
N PHE A 4 -22.38 -62.08 -0.56
CA PHE A 4 -23.01 -63.23 -1.20
C PHE A 4 -22.08 -64.42 -1.10
N ASP A 5 -22.58 -65.54 -0.55
CA ASP A 5 -21.83 -66.78 -0.44
C ASP A 5 -22.19 -67.72 -1.58
N PHE A 6 -21.46 -67.56 -2.70
CA PHE A 6 -21.72 -68.28 -3.95
C PHE A 6 -21.24 -69.74 -3.92
N ASN A 7 -20.31 -70.08 -3.03
CA ASN A 7 -19.67 -71.41 -3.01
C ASN A 7 -20.30 -72.30 -1.93
N GLN A 8 -21.51 -72.78 -2.21
CA GLN A 8 -22.25 -73.68 -1.32
C GLN A 8 -22.13 -75.15 -1.77
N ILE A 9 -22.02 -76.05 -0.79
CA ILE A 9 -22.11 -77.49 -1.02
C ILE A 9 -23.52 -77.80 -1.53
N GLY A 10 -23.64 -78.42 -2.71
CA GLY A 10 -24.92 -78.71 -3.37
C GLY A 10 -25.28 -77.77 -4.53
N GLY A 11 -24.42 -76.79 -4.84
CA GLY A 11 -24.61 -75.86 -5.96
C GLY A 11 -25.35 -74.58 -5.54
N PHE A 12 -25.16 -73.52 -6.31
CA PHE A 12 -25.77 -72.21 -6.06
C PHE A 12 -26.89 -71.92 -7.05
N PRO A 13 -28.14 -71.72 -6.61
CA PRO A 13 -29.25 -71.43 -7.50
C PRO A 13 -29.15 -69.99 -8.02
N LEU A 14 -28.55 -69.80 -9.20
CA LEU A 14 -28.49 -68.48 -9.83
C LEU A 14 -29.88 -68.06 -10.30
N SER A 15 -30.39 -66.97 -9.73
CA SER A 15 -31.67 -66.37 -10.11
C SER A 15 -31.53 -64.87 -10.31
N THR A 16 -32.49 -64.27 -11.03
CA THR A 16 -32.52 -62.82 -11.29
C THR A 16 -32.59 -62.00 -10.01
N ASN A 17 -33.27 -62.48 -8.97
CA ASN A 17 -33.33 -61.82 -7.66
C ASN A 17 -31.94 -61.70 -7.00
N ILE A 18 -31.09 -62.74 -7.14
CA ILE A 18 -29.73 -62.70 -6.60
C ILE A 18 -28.86 -61.71 -7.38
N LEU A 19 -29.00 -61.67 -8.71
CA LEU A 19 -28.29 -60.71 -9.55
C LEU A 19 -28.71 -59.27 -9.25
N ASP A 20 -30.00 -59.03 -8.96
CA ASP A 20 -30.52 -57.74 -8.48
C ASP A 20 -29.95 -57.35 -7.10
N GLY A 21 -29.77 -58.34 -6.22
CA GLY A 21 -29.07 -58.15 -4.95
C GLY A 21 -27.61 -57.72 -5.13
N ILE A 22 -26.90 -58.27 -6.12
CA ILE A 22 -25.54 -57.85 -6.49
C ILE A 22 -25.56 -56.42 -7.06
N GLN A 23 -26.57 -56.10 -7.87
CA GLN A 23 -26.76 -54.75 -8.43
C GLN A 23 -26.96 -53.68 -7.37
N THR A 24 -27.81 -53.98 -6.39
CA THR A 24 -28.02 -53.13 -5.22
C THR A 24 -26.75 -52.99 -4.36
N ALA A 25 -25.92 -54.04 -4.30
CA ALA A 25 -24.69 -54.00 -3.51
C ALA A 25 -23.64 -53.05 -4.10
N TYR A 26 -23.45 -53.03 -5.43
CA TYR A 26 -22.48 -52.14 -6.06
C TYR A 26 -22.99 -50.70 -6.21
N SER A 27 -24.31 -50.46 -6.21
CA SER A 27 -24.85 -49.09 -6.29
C SER A 27 -24.43 -48.23 -5.10
N LEU A 28 -24.09 -48.84 -3.95
CA LEU A 28 -23.53 -48.16 -2.79
C LEU A 28 -22.22 -47.41 -3.10
N PHE A 29 -21.42 -47.85 -4.08
CA PHE A 29 -20.19 -47.15 -4.45
C PHE A 29 -20.44 -45.77 -5.05
N ASN A 30 -21.64 -45.51 -5.58
CA ASN A 30 -22.01 -44.16 -6.01
C ASN A 30 -22.03 -43.16 -4.85
N ALA A 31 -22.32 -43.62 -3.62
CA ALA A 31 -22.28 -42.75 -2.44
C ALA A 31 -20.87 -42.24 -2.12
N LEU A 32 -19.81 -42.93 -2.57
CA LEU A 32 -18.44 -42.43 -2.42
C LEU A 32 -18.19 -41.18 -3.27
N GLY A 33 -18.96 -40.98 -4.34
CA GLY A 33 -18.92 -39.76 -5.14
C GLY A 33 -19.35 -38.52 -4.36
N GLU A 34 -20.15 -38.65 -3.30
CA GLU A 34 -20.52 -37.52 -2.43
C GLU A 34 -19.31 -36.87 -1.74
N ILE A 35 -18.23 -37.63 -1.52
CA ILE A 35 -16.98 -37.09 -0.95
C ILE A 35 -16.37 -36.04 -1.89
N ALA A 36 -16.53 -36.22 -3.19
CA ALA A 36 -16.09 -35.30 -4.21
C ALA A 36 -17.04 -34.10 -4.38
N GLY A 37 -18.31 -34.26 -4.02
CA GLY A 37 -19.39 -33.31 -4.22
C GLY A 37 -20.04 -33.40 -5.61
N ASN A 38 -21.27 -32.91 -5.74
CA ASN A 38 -22.00 -32.91 -7.02
C ASN A 38 -21.24 -32.13 -8.11
N PHE A 39 -21.33 -32.58 -9.36
CA PHE A 39 -20.59 -32.07 -10.51
C PHE A 39 -19.07 -32.18 -10.35
N ALA A 40 -18.59 -33.28 -9.76
CA ALA A 40 -17.15 -33.51 -9.64
C ALA A 40 -16.58 -34.26 -10.85
N ILE A 41 -15.38 -33.88 -11.27
CA ILE A 41 -14.52 -34.68 -12.17
C ILE A 41 -13.63 -35.55 -11.29
N ILE A 42 -13.91 -36.85 -11.26
CA ILE A 42 -13.18 -37.85 -10.46
C ILE A 42 -11.85 -38.20 -11.14
N SER A 43 -11.88 -38.43 -12.46
CA SER A 43 -10.70 -38.81 -13.24
C SER A 43 -10.85 -38.40 -14.71
N GLY A 44 -9.73 -38.31 -15.43
CA GLY A 44 -9.73 -37.95 -16.86
C GLY A 44 -10.29 -36.54 -17.09
N CYS A 45 -11.09 -36.37 -18.15
CA CYS A 45 -11.69 -35.09 -18.55
C CYS A 45 -10.66 -33.96 -18.70
N ASN A 46 -9.50 -34.27 -19.28
CA ASN A 46 -8.42 -33.31 -19.47
C ASN A 46 -8.69 -32.47 -20.71
N VAL A 47 -8.68 -31.14 -20.57
CA VAL A 47 -8.88 -30.21 -21.68
C VAL A 47 -7.56 -30.05 -22.43
N ASN A 48 -7.55 -30.45 -23.70
CA ASN A 48 -6.41 -30.38 -24.61
C ASN A 48 -6.78 -29.50 -25.81
N GLY A 49 -6.57 -28.19 -25.68
CA GLY A 49 -6.98 -27.23 -26.71
C GLY A 49 -8.51 -27.16 -26.83
N SER A 50 -9.05 -27.60 -27.97
CA SER A 50 -10.50 -27.62 -28.24
C SER A 50 -11.18 -28.94 -27.93
N THR A 51 -10.45 -29.94 -27.41
CA THR A 51 -11.02 -31.24 -27.04
C THR A 51 -10.88 -31.52 -25.56
N VAL A 52 -11.73 -32.41 -25.05
CA VAL A 52 -11.64 -32.96 -23.70
C VAL A 52 -11.55 -34.47 -23.81
N SER A 53 -10.62 -35.08 -23.07
CA SER A 53 -10.48 -36.53 -23.02
C SER A 53 -11.66 -37.19 -22.31
N ASP A 54 -11.79 -38.51 -22.49
CA ASP A 54 -12.70 -39.31 -21.67
C ASP A 54 -12.31 -39.25 -20.19
N GLY A 55 -13.24 -39.65 -19.32
CA GLY A 55 -13.01 -39.69 -17.89
C GLY A 55 -14.21 -40.19 -17.10
N THR A 56 -14.29 -39.78 -15.84
CA THR A 56 -15.38 -40.15 -14.94
C THR A 56 -15.83 -38.93 -14.17
N VAL A 57 -17.14 -38.71 -14.14
CA VAL A 57 -17.78 -37.59 -13.45
C VAL A 57 -18.83 -38.07 -12.48
N TYR A 58 -19.15 -37.24 -11.50
CA TYR A 58 -20.21 -37.48 -10.53
C TYR A 58 -21.33 -36.46 -10.71
N ILE A 59 -22.55 -36.93 -10.95
CA ILE A 59 -23.73 -36.08 -11.19
C ILE A 59 -24.93 -36.66 -10.46
N ASN A 60 -25.57 -35.85 -9.62
CA ASN A 60 -26.84 -36.13 -8.96
C ASN A 60 -26.90 -37.51 -8.27
N GLY A 61 -25.85 -37.88 -7.54
CA GLY A 61 -25.83 -39.15 -6.82
C GLY A 61 -25.25 -40.33 -7.60
N GLU A 62 -24.81 -40.15 -8.86
CA GLU A 62 -24.36 -41.23 -9.74
C GLU A 62 -22.96 -40.96 -10.33
N ILE A 63 -22.10 -41.99 -10.30
CA ILE A 63 -20.81 -41.97 -10.99
C ILE A 63 -21.04 -42.45 -12.42
N LEU A 64 -20.68 -41.60 -13.38
CA LEU A 64 -20.90 -41.86 -14.81
C LEU A 64 -19.60 -41.74 -15.61
N GLU A 65 -19.49 -42.59 -16.63
CA GLU A 65 -18.46 -42.45 -17.67
C GLU A 65 -18.69 -41.13 -18.41
N PHE A 66 -17.62 -40.35 -18.57
CA PHE A 66 -17.62 -39.17 -19.42
C PHE A 66 -16.95 -39.52 -20.74
N ARG A 67 -17.71 -39.44 -21.83
CA ARG A 67 -17.22 -39.55 -23.20
C ARG A 67 -16.91 -38.15 -23.71
N GLY A 68 -15.63 -37.89 -23.86
CA GLY A 68 -15.06 -36.63 -24.31
C GLY A 68 -15.31 -36.38 -25.79
N GLY A 69 -14.68 -35.31 -26.30
CA GLY A 69 -14.93 -34.81 -27.65
C GLY A 69 -14.60 -33.33 -27.74
N LEU A 70 -15.27 -32.63 -28.66
CA LEU A 70 -15.13 -31.17 -28.77
C LEU A 70 -15.68 -30.49 -27.51
N LEU A 71 -14.91 -29.56 -26.94
CA LEU A 71 -15.29 -28.82 -25.74
C LEU A 71 -16.62 -28.08 -25.97
N GLY A 72 -17.64 -28.47 -25.20
CA GLY A 72 -18.96 -27.83 -25.20
C GLY A 72 -19.21 -27.01 -23.93
N ALA A 73 -20.19 -26.12 -23.98
CA ALA A 73 -20.61 -25.34 -22.81
C ALA A 73 -21.41 -26.18 -21.79
N ASN A 74 -22.15 -27.18 -22.27
CA ASN A 74 -23.02 -28.02 -21.46
C ASN A 74 -22.76 -29.50 -21.72
N VAL A 75 -22.98 -30.31 -20.69
CA VAL A 75 -22.98 -31.77 -20.76
C VAL A 75 -24.38 -32.32 -20.53
N ILE A 76 -24.64 -33.47 -21.12
CA ILE A 76 -25.92 -34.18 -21.03
C ILE A 76 -25.68 -35.64 -20.67
N ILE A 77 -26.66 -36.25 -20.01
CA ILE A 77 -26.67 -37.69 -19.73
C ILE A 77 -27.44 -38.37 -20.86
N LEU A 78 -26.78 -39.29 -21.55
CA LEU A 78 -27.39 -40.13 -22.59
C LEU A 78 -27.46 -41.58 -22.11
N GLN A 79 -28.36 -42.33 -22.73
CA GLN A 79 -28.57 -43.75 -22.47
C GLN A 79 -28.54 -44.55 -23.77
N GLU A 80 -27.69 -45.57 -23.81
CA GLU A 80 -27.50 -46.45 -24.96
C GLU A 80 -28.03 -47.85 -24.61
N PRO A 81 -29.13 -48.32 -25.23
CA PRO A 81 -29.66 -49.65 -24.98
C PRO A 81 -28.88 -50.72 -25.76
N GLU A 82 -28.51 -51.80 -25.08
CA GLU A 82 -27.96 -53.01 -25.69
C GLU A 82 -29.04 -54.10 -25.64
N SER A 83 -29.45 -54.59 -26.81
CA SER A 83 -30.51 -55.60 -26.93
C SER A 83 -29.96 -56.95 -27.38
N ARG A 84 -30.59 -58.03 -26.93
CA ARG A 84 -30.29 -59.38 -27.39
C ARG A 84 -31.55 -60.16 -27.72
N VAL A 85 -31.39 -61.07 -28.66
CA VAL A 85 -32.43 -62.04 -29.03
C VAL A 85 -32.39 -63.20 -28.05
N PHE A 86 -33.54 -63.51 -27.46
CA PHE A 86 -33.71 -64.60 -26.52
C PHE A 86 -34.05 -65.89 -27.28
N GLU A 87 -33.91 -67.05 -26.63
CA GLU A 87 -34.25 -68.37 -27.21
C GLU A 87 -35.71 -68.48 -27.70
N SER A 88 -36.60 -67.61 -27.20
CA SER A 88 -37.98 -67.47 -27.68
C SER A 88 -38.12 -66.70 -29.00
N GLY A 89 -37.04 -66.16 -29.56
CA GLY A 89 -37.02 -65.29 -30.75
C GLY A 89 -37.28 -63.81 -30.46
N GLU A 90 -37.61 -63.44 -29.21
CA GLU A 90 -37.88 -62.05 -28.83
C GLU A 90 -36.59 -61.25 -28.63
N ASN A 91 -36.53 -60.02 -29.14
CA ASN A 91 -35.43 -59.09 -28.89
C ASN A 91 -35.75 -58.24 -27.65
N LYS A 92 -34.92 -58.31 -26.61
CA LYS A 92 -35.11 -57.56 -25.36
C LYS A 92 -33.87 -56.74 -25.04
N VAL A 93 -34.08 -55.54 -24.50
CA VAL A 93 -33.00 -54.70 -23.95
C VAL A 93 -32.50 -55.38 -22.67
N ILE A 94 -31.22 -55.72 -22.63
CA ILE A 94 -30.61 -56.42 -21.49
C ILE A 94 -29.68 -55.52 -20.68
N LEU A 95 -29.19 -54.41 -21.25
CA LEU A 95 -28.29 -53.48 -20.60
C LEU A 95 -28.58 -52.05 -21.09
N GLN A 96 -28.56 -51.10 -20.17
CA GLN A 96 -28.70 -49.68 -20.46
C GLN A 96 -27.42 -48.98 -20.00
N LYS A 97 -26.57 -48.55 -20.93
CA LYS A 97 -25.33 -47.83 -20.60
C LYS A 97 -25.64 -46.35 -20.52
N ARG A 98 -25.48 -45.76 -19.33
CA ARG A 98 -25.60 -44.31 -19.14
C ARG A 98 -24.21 -43.69 -19.15
N TYR A 99 -24.07 -42.59 -19.89
CA TYR A 99 -22.81 -41.85 -19.97
C TYR A 99 -23.09 -40.37 -20.15
N VAL A 100 -22.07 -39.56 -19.84
CA VAL A 100 -22.10 -38.11 -19.96
C VAL A 100 -21.28 -37.72 -21.18
N THR A 101 -21.79 -36.79 -21.98
CA THR A 101 -21.02 -36.21 -23.09
C THR A 101 -21.45 -34.77 -23.34
N PHE A 102 -20.68 -34.03 -24.14
CA PHE A 102 -21.08 -32.68 -24.54
C PHE A 102 -22.29 -32.73 -25.48
N GLY A 103 -23.24 -31.84 -25.25
CA GLY A 103 -24.44 -31.80 -26.07
C GLY A 103 -25.44 -30.76 -25.59
N SER A 104 -26.60 -30.77 -26.23
CA SER A 104 -27.74 -29.93 -25.86
C SER A 104 -28.98 -30.80 -25.76
N SER A 105 -29.68 -30.70 -24.64
CA SER A 105 -30.92 -31.41 -24.35
C SER A 105 -31.77 -30.56 -23.42
N VAL A 106 -33.02 -30.98 -23.16
CA VAL A 106 -33.93 -30.32 -22.20
C VAL A 106 -33.30 -30.28 -20.80
N THR A 107 -32.70 -31.39 -20.39
CA THR A 107 -31.89 -31.47 -19.16
C THR A 107 -30.43 -31.45 -19.56
N SER A 108 -29.73 -30.36 -19.22
CA SER A 108 -28.29 -30.21 -19.45
C SER A 108 -27.65 -29.55 -18.24
N TYR A 109 -26.36 -29.81 -18.06
CA TYR A 109 -25.58 -29.32 -16.92
C TYR A 109 -24.42 -28.46 -17.45
N PRO A 110 -24.22 -27.25 -16.94
CA PRO A 110 -23.10 -26.41 -17.37
C PRO A 110 -21.76 -27.08 -17.09
N TRP A 111 -20.90 -27.19 -18.09
CA TRP A 111 -19.55 -27.74 -17.91
C TRP A 111 -18.71 -26.90 -16.93
N ALA A 112 -18.98 -25.60 -16.85
CA ALA A 112 -18.32 -24.69 -15.92
C ALA A 112 -18.54 -25.03 -14.44
N ASP A 113 -19.63 -25.72 -14.11
CA ASP A 113 -19.94 -26.15 -12.75
C ASP A 113 -19.08 -27.37 -12.36
N PHE A 114 -18.55 -28.10 -13.35
CA PHE A 114 -17.73 -29.26 -13.08
C PHE A 114 -16.36 -28.86 -12.52
N LYS A 115 -16.06 -29.34 -11.30
CA LYS A 115 -14.77 -29.10 -10.64
C LYS A 115 -14.01 -30.40 -10.48
N ARG A 116 -12.71 -30.35 -10.74
CA ARG A 116 -11.82 -31.48 -10.49
C ARG A 116 -11.63 -31.67 -8.99
N VAL A 117 -11.75 -32.91 -8.55
CA VAL A 117 -11.50 -33.28 -7.15
C VAL A 117 -10.06 -32.95 -6.80
N PHE A 118 -9.89 -32.27 -5.68
CA PHE A 118 -8.58 -32.00 -5.14
C PHE A 118 -8.01 -33.28 -4.52
N PRO A 119 -6.80 -33.74 -4.90
CA PRO A 119 -6.24 -34.97 -4.36
C PRO A 119 -6.04 -34.87 -2.85
N THR A 120 -6.67 -35.76 -2.07
CA THR A 120 -6.60 -35.74 -0.59
C THR A 120 -5.16 -35.77 -0.07
N ILE A 121 -4.27 -36.48 -0.78
CA ILE A 121 -2.84 -36.57 -0.45
C ILE A 121 -2.09 -35.23 -0.54
N GLN A 122 -2.63 -34.23 -1.26
CA GLN A 122 -2.03 -32.91 -1.42
C GLN A 122 -2.57 -31.88 -0.41
N ILE A 123 -3.59 -32.22 0.39
CA ILE A 123 -4.25 -31.26 1.29
C ILE A 123 -3.26 -30.70 2.30
N GLN A 124 -2.38 -31.55 2.85
CA GLN A 124 -1.37 -31.10 3.80
C GLN A 124 -0.40 -30.10 3.17
N SER A 125 0.15 -30.41 2.00
CA SER A 125 1.07 -29.50 1.30
C SER A 125 0.42 -28.16 0.93
N PHE A 126 -0.87 -28.17 0.59
CA PHE A 126 -1.62 -26.96 0.32
C PHE A 126 -1.80 -26.13 1.59
N LYS A 127 -2.20 -26.77 2.70
CA LYS A 127 -2.32 -26.12 4.01
C LYS A 127 -0.99 -25.49 4.45
N ASP A 128 0.11 -26.25 4.39
CA ASP A 128 1.44 -25.78 4.78
C ASP A 128 1.88 -24.58 3.93
N ASN A 129 1.58 -24.58 2.62
CA ASN A 129 1.85 -23.44 1.76
C ASN A 129 1.07 -22.19 2.17
N PHE A 130 -0.23 -22.34 2.49
CA PHE A 130 -1.05 -21.23 2.95
C PHE A 130 -0.58 -20.67 4.29
N GLU A 131 -0.24 -21.54 5.24
CA GLU A 131 0.30 -21.13 6.54
C GLU A 131 1.66 -20.43 6.39
N ALA A 132 2.55 -20.92 5.53
CA ALA A 132 3.82 -20.27 5.24
C ALA A 132 3.64 -18.87 4.62
N ARG A 133 2.68 -18.71 3.70
CA ARG A 133 2.36 -17.41 3.08
C ARG A 133 1.76 -16.44 4.10
N LEU A 134 0.91 -16.92 5.01
CA LEU A 134 0.33 -16.11 6.06
C LEU A 134 1.42 -15.63 7.02
N ALA A 135 2.27 -16.54 7.49
CA ALA A 135 3.40 -16.21 8.35
C ALA A 135 4.36 -15.21 7.67
N ALA A 136 4.60 -15.33 6.36
CA ALA A 136 5.42 -14.39 5.61
C ALA A 136 4.79 -12.99 5.49
N LEU A 137 3.45 -12.90 5.46
CA LEU A 137 2.73 -11.63 5.43
C LEU A 137 2.68 -10.98 6.81
N GLU A 138 2.43 -11.76 7.85
CA GLU A 138 2.39 -11.28 9.24
C GLU A 138 3.77 -10.81 9.73
N ASN A 139 4.84 -11.50 9.34
CA ASN A 139 6.21 -11.12 9.66
C ASN A 139 6.83 -10.15 8.66
N LYS A 140 6.06 -9.64 7.69
CA LYS A 140 6.59 -8.68 6.73
C LYS A 140 6.92 -7.38 7.49
N PRO A 141 8.21 -7.00 7.59
CA PRO A 141 8.56 -5.77 8.30
C PRO A 141 7.86 -4.59 7.63
N SER A 142 7.39 -3.65 8.44
CA SER A 142 6.88 -2.38 7.93
C SER A 142 7.91 -1.80 6.95
N PRO A 143 7.50 -1.30 5.77
CA PRO A 143 8.44 -0.66 4.84
C PRO A 143 9.01 0.64 5.42
N ILE A 144 8.53 1.06 6.58
CA ILE A 144 8.92 2.27 7.28
C ILE A 144 9.98 1.92 8.32
N PRO A 145 11.22 2.42 8.19
CA PRO A 145 12.26 2.21 9.20
C PRO A 145 11.88 2.87 10.53
N ILE A 146 12.21 2.22 11.65
CA ILE A 146 12.11 2.81 12.98
C ILE A 146 13.02 4.06 13.04
N GLY A 147 12.50 5.14 13.63
CA GLY A 147 13.17 6.45 13.68
C GLY A 147 12.88 7.36 12.49
N MET A 148 12.09 6.92 11.50
CA MET A 148 11.70 7.79 10.39
C MET A 148 10.77 8.90 10.88
N ILE A 149 11.15 10.15 10.59
CA ILE A 149 10.32 11.33 10.88
C ILE A 149 9.51 11.71 9.63
N ALA A 150 8.21 11.89 9.79
CA ALA A 150 7.29 12.31 8.73
C ALA A 150 6.54 13.60 9.10
N ILE A 151 6.17 14.37 8.07
CA ILE A 151 5.32 15.54 8.19
C ILE A 151 3.86 15.09 8.30
N TRP A 152 3.18 15.47 9.38
CA TRP A 152 1.80 15.11 9.68
C TRP A 152 0.89 16.33 9.73
N ASN A 153 0.26 16.64 8.58
CA ASN A 153 -0.62 17.79 8.42
C ASN A 153 -2.06 17.50 8.90
N LYS A 154 -2.18 17.11 10.17
CA LYS A 154 -3.47 16.94 10.87
C LYS A 154 -3.47 17.71 12.19
N PRO A 155 -4.63 18.24 12.63
CA PRO A 155 -4.73 18.97 13.89
C PRO A 155 -4.44 18.05 15.08
N SER A 156 -4.21 18.65 16.26
CA SER A 156 -3.98 17.91 17.51
C SER A 156 -5.16 17.04 17.95
N THR A 157 -6.37 17.32 17.44
CA THR A 157 -7.59 16.54 17.68
C THR A 157 -7.59 15.18 16.98
N VAL A 158 -6.76 14.99 15.95
CA VAL A 158 -6.62 13.71 15.26
C VAL A 158 -5.51 12.93 15.95
N ALA A 159 -5.86 11.72 16.42
CA ALA A 159 -4.92 10.78 17.02
C ALA A 159 -3.79 10.43 16.05
N ILE A 160 -2.59 10.21 16.60
CA ILE A 160 -1.43 9.77 15.82
C ILE A 160 -1.65 8.30 15.41
N PRO A 161 -1.30 7.90 14.17
CA PRO A 161 -1.45 6.50 13.73
C PRO A 161 -0.70 5.52 14.63
N THR A 162 -1.20 4.29 14.75
CA THR A 162 -0.52 3.20 15.48
C THR A 162 0.90 2.99 14.95
N GLY A 163 1.84 2.75 15.87
CA GLY A 163 3.28 2.61 15.55
C GLY A 163 3.99 3.95 15.38
N TRP A 164 3.31 5.09 15.57
CA TRP A 164 3.91 6.42 15.52
C TRP A 164 3.74 7.18 16.83
N GLN A 165 4.68 8.09 17.09
CA GLN A 165 4.61 9.06 18.18
C GLN A 165 4.86 10.49 17.68
N GLU A 166 4.58 11.49 18.50
CA GLU A 166 4.95 12.87 18.15
C GLU A 166 6.46 13.06 18.28
N CYS A 167 7.09 13.64 17.26
CA CYS A 167 8.50 14.03 17.34
C CYS A 167 8.60 15.37 18.09
N THR A 168 8.84 15.31 19.40
CA THR A 168 8.87 16.50 20.26
C THR A 168 10.08 17.40 20.02
N ASP A 169 11.18 16.83 19.54
CA ASP A 169 12.45 17.53 19.34
C ASP A 169 12.34 18.60 18.24
N LEU A 170 11.44 18.41 17.26
CA LEU A 170 11.20 19.37 16.18
C LEU A 170 10.11 20.41 16.48
N ARG A 171 9.57 20.45 17.71
CA ARG A 171 8.55 21.46 18.08
C ARG A 171 9.11 22.87 17.94
N GLY A 172 8.51 23.65 17.03
CA GLY A 172 8.89 25.04 16.78
C GLY A 172 10.26 25.20 16.12
N ARG A 173 10.82 24.12 15.56
CA ARG A 173 12.12 24.11 14.87
C ARG A 173 11.91 23.72 13.41
N VAL A 174 12.78 24.22 12.55
CA VAL A 174 12.86 23.80 11.15
C VAL A 174 14.04 22.83 11.05
N PRO A 175 13.85 21.59 10.55
CA PRO A 175 14.95 20.65 10.39
C PRO A 175 15.90 21.14 9.30
N VAL A 176 17.20 21.01 9.55
CA VAL A 176 18.26 21.27 8.57
C VAL A 176 18.99 19.95 8.32
N GLY A 177 19.42 19.74 7.08
CA GLY A 177 20.19 18.55 6.71
C GLY A 177 21.51 18.52 7.47
N TRP A 178 21.87 17.34 7.99
CA TRP A 178 23.19 17.12 8.58
C TRP A 178 24.27 17.25 7.50
N ASP A 179 25.27 18.08 7.76
CA ASP A 179 26.45 18.24 6.91
C ASP A 179 27.71 17.90 7.72
N PRO A 180 28.30 16.71 7.55
CA PRO A 180 29.49 16.31 8.30
C PRO A 180 30.73 17.17 8.02
N SER A 181 30.74 17.97 6.95
CA SER A 181 31.86 18.86 6.62
C SER A 181 31.80 20.20 7.35
N ASP A 182 30.64 20.57 7.89
CA ASP A 182 30.44 21.79 8.66
C ASP A 182 30.66 21.54 10.16
N ASN A 183 31.87 21.79 10.62
CA ASN A 183 32.24 21.61 12.03
C ASN A 183 31.67 22.69 12.96
N ILE A 184 30.96 23.69 12.45
CA ILE A 184 30.46 24.82 13.23
C ILE A 184 28.97 24.68 13.44
N ASP A 185 28.18 24.62 12.36
CA ASP A 185 26.73 24.74 12.45
C ASP A 185 25.99 23.42 12.29
N PHE A 186 26.33 22.60 11.29
CA PHE A 186 25.53 21.44 10.89
C PHE A 186 26.19 20.05 11.03
N GLY A 187 27.38 19.96 11.63
CA GLY A 187 28.16 18.72 11.75
C GLY A 187 27.72 17.76 12.86
N VAL A 188 26.87 18.21 13.79
CA VAL A 188 26.39 17.40 14.93
C VAL A 188 24.89 17.17 14.82
N ILE A 189 24.48 15.90 14.70
CA ILE A 189 23.07 15.53 14.72
C ILE A 189 22.45 15.91 16.07
N GLY A 190 21.30 16.59 16.02
CA GLY A 190 20.58 17.04 17.21
C GLY A 190 21.04 18.39 17.77
N LYS A 191 22.06 19.03 17.19
CA LYS A 191 22.38 20.42 17.52
C LYS A 191 21.17 21.30 17.21
N ALA A 192 20.76 22.10 18.18
CA ALA A 192 19.66 23.06 18.05
C ALA A 192 20.23 24.48 18.20
N ASP A 193 19.93 25.33 17.22
CA ASP A 193 20.37 26.73 17.19
C ASP A 193 19.34 27.57 16.42
N GLY A 194 19.52 28.89 16.40
CA GLY A 194 18.71 29.86 15.67
C GLY A 194 17.76 30.66 16.55
N GLU A 195 17.45 31.88 16.09
CA GLU A 195 16.68 32.87 16.83
C GLU A 195 15.44 33.34 16.05
N LYS A 196 14.31 33.49 16.75
CA LYS A 196 13.04 33.96 16.14
C LYS A 196 13.06 35.46 15.84
N ARG A 197 13.79 36.23 16.64
CA ARG A 197 13.91 37.68 16.51
C ARG A 197 15.35 38.10 16.73
N VAL A 198 15.77 39.14 16.00
CA VAL A 198 17.13 39.66 16.06
C VAL A 198 17.09 41.15 16.39
N ILE A 199 17.99 41.60 17.25
CA ILE A 199 18.26 43.03 17.52
C ILE A 199 19.56 43.37 16.79
N LEU A 200 19.55 44.46 16.02
CA LEU A 200 20.77 44.93 15.36
C LEU A 200 21.77 45.46 16.39
N THR A 201 22.98 44.94 16.33
CA THR A 201 24.14 45.40 17.10
C THR A 201 24.95 46.40 16.28
N GLN A 202 25.78 47.20 16.95
CA GLN A 202 26.60 48.22 16.28
C GLN A 202 27.46 47.67 15.12
N PRO A 203 28.10 46.47 15.21
CA PRO A 203 28.84 45.88 14.09
C PRO A 203 27.99 45.52 12.85
N GLN A 204 26.66 45.39 13.01
CA GLN A 204 25.74 45.04 11.93
C GLN A 204 25.17 46.28 11.21
N LEU A 205 25.47 47.48 11.71
CA LEU A 205 25.05 48.73 11.07
C LEU A 205 25.88 48.99 9.80
N PRO A 206 25.28 49.59 8.76
CA PRO A 206 26.05 50.03 7.60
C PRO A 206 27.08 51.08 8.02
N ASN A 207 28.21 51.11 7.32
CA ASN A 207 29.22 52.16 7.49
C ASN A 207 28.69 53.49 6.94
N ALA A 208 27.90 54.18 7.77
CA ALA A 208 27.26 55.44 7.43
C ALA A 208 27.87 56.59 8.24
N ARG A 209 28.04 57.74 7.59
CA ARG A 209 28.46 58.99 8.23
C ARG A 209 27.34 60.02 8.07
N LEU A 210 26.82 60.53 9.18
CA LEU A 210 25.85 61.61 9.17
C LEU A 210 26.56 62.95 9.29
N LYS A 211 26.21 63.90 8.43
CA LYS A 211 26.69 65.28 8.51
C LYS A 211 25.62 66.10 9.23
N THR A 212 25.98 66.80 10.31
CA THR A 212 25.09 67.76 10.98
C THR A 212 25.68 69.16 10.85
N PHE A 213 24.86 70.14 10.49
CA PHE A 213 25.22 71.55 10.42
C PHE A 213 24.09 72.37 11.01
N ARG A 214 24.41 73.40 11.81
CA ARG A 214 23.47 74.46 12.18
C ARG A 214 23.92 75.75 11.52
N ASN A 215 22.97 76.54 11.04
CA ASN A 215 23.23 77.92 10.64
C ASN A 215 23.33 78.78 11.92
N VAL A 216 24.48 79.40 12.17
CA VAL A 216 24.64 80.36 13.27
C VAL A 216 24.39 81.76 12.70
N THR A 217 23.41 82.47 13.24
CA THR A 217 23.26 83.91 13.01
C THR A 217 24.12 84.62 14.05
N VAL A 218 25.21 85.24 13.61
CA VAL A 218 26.04 86.10 14.47
C VAL A 218 25.58 87.54 14.24
N ASP A 219 25.19 88.24 15.31
CA ASP A 219 24.87 89.67 15.22
C ASP A 219 26.10 90.44 14.70
N GLY A 220 25.90 91.20 13.63
CA GLY A 220 26.95 91.94 12.90
C GLY A 220 27.38 91.31 11.57
N TRP A 221 26.88 90.14 11.21
CA TRP A 221 27.20 89.50 9.92
C TRP A 221 25.94 89.17 9.12
N GLY A 222 25.65 90.01 8.11
CA GLY A 222 24.58 89.81 7.15
C GLY A 222 24.51 90.87 6.05
N SER A 223 24.17 90.42 4.84
CA SER A 223 23.77 91.11 3.59
C SER A 223 24.62 92.25 3.00
N ASN A 224 25.53 92.90 3.71
CA ASN A 224 26.64 93.61 3.05
C ASN A 224 27.89 92.73 2.90
N TYR A 225 27.90 91.53 3.50
CA TYR A 225 28.98 90.55 3.41
C TYR A 225 28.50 89.07 3.45
N GLY A 226 27.38 88.76 2.78
CA GLY A 226 26.96 87.41 2.37
C GLY A 226 26.52 86.40 3.47
N PRO A 227 25.72 85.37 3.13
CA PRO A 227 25.41 84.27 4.03
C PRO A 227 26.62 83.32 4.09
N TYR A 228 27.21 83.05 5.25
CA TYR A 228 28.31 82.08 5.32
C TYR A 228 27.76 80.65 5.15
N PRO A 229 28.08 79.98 4.04
CA PRO A 229 27.76 78.57 3.87
C PRO A 229 28.76 77.74 4.69
N ALA A 230 28.44 76.47 4.93
CA ALA A 230 29.47 75.48 5.26
C ALA A 230 30.46 75.42 4.08
N VAL A 231 31.65 76.01 4.23
CA VAL A 231 32.62 76.14 3.13
C VAL A 231 33.43 74.86 2.98
N ARG A 232 33.34 74.24 1.79
CA ARG A 232 34.26 73.21 1.31
C ARG A 232 35.60 73.85 0.95
N VAL A 233 36.69 73.53 1.65
CA VAL A 233 38.05 73.85 1.17
C VAL A 233 38.64 72.59 0.58
N GLY A 234 38.63 72.51 -0.75
CA GLY A 234 39.22 71.39 -1.48
C GLY A 234 40.72 71.58 -1.62
N SER A 235 41.52 70.83 -0.86
CA SER A 235 42.78 70.31 -1.36
C SER A 235 43.21 69.08 -0.56
N GLY A 236 43.28 67.92 -1.23
CA GLY A 236 43.85 66.69 -0.64
C GLY A 236 42.84 65.71 -0.02
N GLY A 237 41.88 65.22 -0.80
CA GLY A 237 41.28 63.87 -0.63
C GLY A 237 40.42 63.56 0.61
N TYR A 238 40.38 64.41 1.63
CA TYR A 238 39.61 64.18 2.85
C TYR A 238 38.61 65.31 3.09
N GLU A 239 37.33 64.96 3.26
CA GLU A 239 36.27 65.90 3.63
C GLU A 239 36.40 66.27 5.12
N ASN A 240 37.23 67.25 5.44
CA ASN A 240 37.34 67.79 6.80
C ASN A 240 36.33 68.94 6.97
N TYR A 241 35.29 68.70 7.77
CA TYR A 241 34.36 69.73 8.23
C TYR A 241 34.80 70.21 9.62
N PHE A 242 35.02 71.51 9.79
CA PHE A 242 35.35 72.11 11.08
C PHE A 242 34.13 72.86 11.62
N ILE A 243 33.70 72.51 12.83
CA ILE A 243 32.78 73.32 13.62
C ILE A 243 33.66 74.19 14.53
N THR A 244 33.69 75.50 14.29
CA THR A 244 34.49 76.43 15.10
C THR A 244 33.56 77.25 15.98
N GLY A 245 33.94 77.43 17.25
CA GLY A 245 33.35 78.44 18.12
C GLY A 245 34.25 79.66 18.14
N THR A 246 33.68 80.86 18.23
CA THR A 246 34.46 82.11 18.24
C THR A 246 35.20 82.33 19.57
N TRP A 247 34.61 81.93 20.69
CA TRP A 247 35.15 82.19 22.05
C TRP A 247 34.94 81.03 23.05
N GLN A 248 34.24 79.96 22.66
CA GLN A 248 33.92 78.77 23.48
C GLN A 248 33.84 77.52 22.59
N GLU A 249 33.80 76.31 23.17
CA GLU A 249 33.52 75.08 22.42
C GLU A 249 32.15 75.20 21.70
N PRO A 250 32.03 74.72 20.46
CA PRO A 250 30.78 74.79 19.73
C PRO A 250 29.71 73.91 20.36
N ASP A 251 28.48 74.42 20.47
CA ASP A 251 27.33 73.65 20.94
C ASP A 251 27.03 72.48 19.99
N VAL A 252 27.25 71.25 20.45
CA VAL A 252 26.93 70.03 19.71
C VAL A 252 25.60 69.47 20.22
N TYR A 253 24.65 69.25 19.32
CA TYR A 253 23.36 68.62 19.64
C TYR A 253 23.33 67.18 19.11
N GLN A 254 22.78 66.27 19.91
CA GLN A 254 22.50 64.91 19.46
C GLN A 254 21.45 64.94 18.35
N THR A 255 21.66 64.19 17.28
CA THR A 255 20.58 63.89 16.32
C THR A 255 19.50 63.09 17.02
N SER A 256 18.27 63.16 16.53
CA SER A 256 17.25 62.19 16.93
C SER A 256 17.78 60.76 16.73
N PRO A 257 17.41 59.79 17.59
CA PRO A 257 17.80 58.40 17.40
C PRO A 257 17.41 57.91 16.00
N LEU A 258 18.32 57.21 15.33
CA LEU A 258 18.07 56.65 14.00
C LEU A 258 17.14 55.43 14.03
N GLY A 259 16.95 54.84 15.20
CA GLY A 259 16.05 53.73 15.43
C GLY A 259 15.81 53.51 16.92
N ASN A 260 14.80 52.70 17.22
CA ASN A 260 14.37 52.42 18.60
C ASN A 260 15.06 51.19 19.22
N GLY A 261 15.97 50.53 18.48
CA GLY A 261 16.63 49.31 18.94
C GLY A 261 15.70 48.10 19.08
N GLU A 262 14.50 48.17 18.47
CA GLU A 262 13.53 47.08 18.53
C GLU A 262 14.01 45.86 17.75
N SER A 263 13.74 44.68 18.29
CA SER A 263 13.97 43.43 17.57
C SER A 263 13.05 43.32 16.36
N HIS A 264 13.52 42.72 15.27
CA HIS A 264 12.69 42.39 14.11
C HIS A 264 12.49 40.88 13.97
N ASN A 265 11.45 40.49 13.22
CA ASN A 265 11.18 39.08 12.91
C ASN A 265 12.32 38.51 12.05
N ASN A 266 12.81 37.31 12.41
CA ASN A 266 13.78 36.54 11.64
C ASN A 266 13.16 35.25 11.05
N LEU A 267 11.86 35.03 11.24
CA LEU A 267 11.15 33.90 10.67
C LEU A 267 10.80 34.17 9.20
N GLN A 268 11.25 33.28 8.33
CA GLN A 268 10.76 33.15 6.95
C GLN A 268 9.27 32.77 6.96
N PRO A 269 8.49 33.01 5.89
CA PRO A 269 7.11 32.53 5.81
C PRO A 269 7.01 31.02 6.10
N TYR A 270 6.16 30.63 7.06
CA TYR A 270 6.04 29.23 7.51
C TYR A 270 4.60 28.78 7.70
N ARG A 271 4.40 27.45 7.73
CA ARG A 271 3.15 26.81 8.13
C ARG A 271 3.43 25.86 9.28
N VAL A 272 2.64 25.96 10.35
CA VAL A 272 2.76 25.07 11.51
C VAL A 272 2.16 23.70 11.15
N ILE A 273 2.99 22.66 11.21
CA ILE A 273 2.63 21.26 10.97
C ILE A 273 3.27 20.40 12.07
N ARG A 274 2.67 19.25 12.38
CA ARG A 274 3.21 18.30 13.35
C ARG A 274 4.24 17.40 12.69
N PHE A 275 5.31 17.06 13.40
CA PHE A 275 6.21 15.98 13.02
C PHE A 275 5.88 14.74 13.85
N ILE A 276 5.90 13.57 13.22
CA ILE A 276 5.71 12.28 13.89
C ILE A 276 6.88 11.34 13.56
N GLU A 277 7.22 10.45 14.48
CA GLU A 277 8.30 9.48 14.37
C GLU A 277 7.74 8.05 14.45
N TYR A 278 8.21 7.15 13.57
CA TYR A 278 7.82 5.74 13.59
C TYR A 278 8.62 4.96 14.64
N ILE A 279 7.92 4.26 15.54
CA ILE A 279 8.50 3.51 16.67
C ILE A 279 8.35 1.99 16.57
N GLY A 280 7.60 1.48 15.58
CA GLY A 280 7.30 0.05 15.43
C GLY A 280 5.82 -0.25 15.61
#